data_AF-A0A2I0R375-F1
#
_entry.id   AF-A0A2I0R375-F1
#
_cell.length_a   1.000
_cell.length_b   1.000
_cell.length_c   1.000
_cell.angle_alpha   90.00
_cell.angle_beta   90.00
_cell.angle_gamma   90.00
#
_symmetry.space_group_name_H-M   'P 1'
#
loop_
_entity.id
_entity.type
_entity.pdbx_description
1 polymer ?
#
loop_
_entity_poly.entity_id
_entity_poly.type
_entity_poly.pdbx_seq_one_letter_code
_entity_poly.pdbx_strand_id
1 'polypeptide(L)'
;MKPSNELFHLIKSLTKSEKRFFKLSSSIQSGEKNYFKIFDFIDAQDSYDEKKLKEHFKDERFIKHLPSEKNHLYKLILKSLRQFYGEQSASNLIMQEIKNIEILYNKALHKESNKFLKRAKK
;
A
#
# COMPACT_ATOMS: atom_id res chain seq x y z
N MET A 1 -4.33 22.47 11.82
CA MET A 1 -3.43 21.42 11.27
C MET A 1 -3.56 21.48 9.75
N LYS A 2 -2.46 21.62 9.00
CA LYS A 2 -2.51 21.71 7.53
C LYS A 2 -2.45 20.29 6.95
N PRO A 3 -3.57 19.70 6.49
CA PRO A 3 -3.62 18.32 6.00
C PRO A 3 -2.66 18.04 4.83
N SER A 4 -2.27 19.08 4.10
CA SER A 4 -1.32 18.99 2.99
C SER A 4 0.10 18.57 3.40
N ASN A 5 0.59 18.98 4.57
CA ASN A 5 1.96 18.64 5.01
C ASN A 5 2.02 17.22 5.57
N GLU A 6 0.97 16.77 6.24
CA GLU A 6 0.86 15.41 6.80
C GLU A 6 0.98 14.35 5.71
N LEU A 7 0.31 14.57 4.56
CA LEU A 7 0.41 13.70 3.41
C LEU A 7 1.84 13.64 2.84
N PHE A 8 2.51 14.78 2.72
CA PHE A 8 3.90 14.83 2.25
C PHE A 8 4.84 14.07 3.19
N HIS A 9 4.75 14.33 4.49
CA HIS A 9 5.55 13.63 5.49
C HIS A 9 5.30 12.12 5.48
N LEU A 10 4.03 11.72 5.35
CA LEU A 10 3.68 10.31 5.20
C LEU A 10 4.32 9.71 3.94
N ILE A 11 4.18 10.34 2.77
CA ILE A 11 4.75 9.83 1.50
C ILE A 11 6.28 9.70 1.58
N LYS A 12 6.95 10.64 2.25
CA LYS A 12 8.41 10.62 2.43
C LYS A 12 8.88 9.62 3.48
N SER A 13 8.04 9.22 4.42
CA SER A 13 8.41 8.20 5.41
C SER A 13 8.34 6.77 4.88
N LEU A 14 7.65 6.51 3.74
CA LEU A 14 7.59 5.17 3.15
C LEU A 14 8.96 4.71 2.63
N THR A 15 9.30 3.47 2.95
CA THR A 15 10.39 2.70 2.34
C THR A 15 10.09 2.31 0.90
N LYS A 16 11.13 1.95 0.12
CA LYS A 16 10.96 1.47 -1.27
C LYS A 16 9.99 0.29 -1.38
N SER A 17 10.01 -0.62 -0.41
CA SER A 17 9.12 -1.78 -0.37
C SER A 17 7.67 -1.40 -0.14
N GLU A 18 7.40 -0.50 0.81
CA GLU A 18 6.03 -0.03 1.08
C GLU A 18 5.47 0.77 -0.10
N LYS A 19 6.28 1.62 -0.75
CA LYS A 19 5.87 2.35 -1.96
C LYS A 19 5.51 1.39 -3.09
N ARG A 20 6.30 0.34 -3.29
CA ARG A 20 6.03 -0.69 -4.30
C ARG A 20 4.74 -1.44 -3.97
N PHE A 21 4.53 -1.82 -2.72
CA PHE A 21 3.30 -2.50 -2.28
C PHE A 21 2.07 -1.61 -2.47
N PHE A 22 2.15 -0.32 -2.12
CA PHE A 22 1.10 0.65 -2.40
C PHE A 22 0.76 0.70 -3.90
N LYS A 23 1.78 0.84 -4.76
CA LYS A 23 1.59 0.84 -6.22
C LYS A 23 0.94 -0.43 -6.74
N LEU A 24 1.38 -1.59 -6.26
CA LEU A 24 0.81 -2.87 -6.68
C LEU A 24 -0.65 -3.01 -6.20
N SER A 25 -0.91 -2.79 -4.91
CA SER A 25 -2.24 -2.93 -4.31
C SER A 25 -3.29 -1.98 -4.91
N SER A 26 -2.90 -0.74 -5.18
CA SER A 26 -3.80 0.24 -5.81
C SER A 26 -3.93 0.08 -7.32
N SER A 27 -3.00 -0.61 -7.99
CA SER A 27 -3.13 -0.90 -9.43
C SER A 27 -4.26 -1.88 -9.76
N ILE A 28 -4.64 -2.72 -8.79
CA ILE A 28 -5.69 -3.74 -8.88
C ILE A 28 -7.10 -3.11 -8.82
N GLN A 29 -7.22 -1.91 -8.24
CA GLN A 29 -8.49 -1.20 -8.16
C GLN A 29 -8.85 -0.53 -9.50
N SER A 30 -10.01 -0.89 -10.04
CA SER A 30 -10.62 -0.26 -11.22
C SER A 30 -11.08 1.17 -10.89
N GLY A 31 -10.60 2.17 -11.63
CA GLY A 31 -11.00 3.57 -11.46
C GLY A 31 -9.94 4.57 -11.96
N GLU A 32 -10.29 5.86 -11.95
CA GLU A 32 -9.35 6.92 -12.29
C GLU A 32 -8.17 6.96 -11.31
N LYS A 33 -6.96 6.86 -11.86
CA LYS A 33 -5.69 6.75 -11.12
C LYS A 33 -5.11 8.11 -10.74
N ASN A 34 -5.94 9.12 -10.50
CA ASN A 34 -5.51 10.49 -10.22
C ASN A 34 -4.60 10.57 -8.98
N TYR A 35 -4.91 9.77 -7.96
CA TYR A 35 -4.11 9.64 -6.75
C TYR A 35 -2.69 9.09 -7.01
N PHE A 36 -2.46 8.30 -8.06
CA PHE A 36 -1.10 7.85 -8.43
C PHE A 36 -0.25 8.99 -8.97
N LYS A 37 -0.84 9.83 -9.84
CA LYS A 37 -0.15 11.01 -10.36
C LYS A 37 0.23 11.96 -9.23
N ILE A 38 -0.70 12.18 -8.28
CA ILE A 38 -0.45 13.00 -7.08
C ILE A 38 0.66 12.37 -6.23
N PHE A 39 0.60 11.06 -5.98
CA PHE A 39 1.62 10.35 -5.20
C PHE A 39 3.01 10.49 -5.81
N ASP A 40 3.15 10.20 -7.11
CA ASP A 40 4.44 10.26 -7.81
C ASP A 40 5.01 11.68 -7.84
N PHE A 41 4.16 12.68 -8.06
CA PHE A 41 4.58 14.07 -8.03
C PHE A 41 5.06 14.49 -6.62
N ILE A 42 4.30 14.18 -5.58
CA ILE A 42 4.67 14.52 -4.20
C ILE A 42 5.94 13.76 -3.76
N ASP A 43 6.09 12.50 -4.19
CA ASP A 43 7.28 11.71 -3.87
C ASP A 43 8.55 12.23 -4.55
N ALA A 44 8.42 12.84 -5.74
CA ALA A 44 9.53 13.46 -6.46
C ALA A 44 9.96 14.82 -5.87
N GLN A 45 9.12 15.51 -5.09
CA GLN A 45 9.45 16.81 -4.51
C GLN A 45 10.33 16.67 -3.25
N ASP A 46 11.39 17.47 -3.11
CA ASP A 46 12.21 17.50 -1.88
C ASP A 46 11.55 18.26 -0.73
N SER A 47 10.75 19.28 -1.07
CA SER A 47 9.97 20.09 -0.12
C SER A 47 8.55 20.24 -0.64
N TYR A 48 7.58 20.16 0.26
CA TYR A 48 6.17 20.30 -0.12
C TYR A 48 5.85 21.69 -0.68
N ASP A 49 5.45 21.75 -1.96
CA ASP A 49 5.00 22.98 -2.62
C ASP A 49 3.65 22.76 -3.31
N GLU A 50 2.60 23.28 -2.67
CA GLU A 50 1.23 23.18 -3.15
C GLU A 50 0.96 24.01 -4.41
N LYS A 51 1.71 25.10 -4.64
CA LYS A 51 1.54 25.92 -5.85
C LYS A 51 2.04 25.15 -7.06
N LYS A 52 3.23 24.55 -6.96
CA LYS A 52 3.79 23.71 -8.03
C LYS A 52 2.88 22.53 -8.37
N LEU A 53 2.27 21.91 -7.36
CA LEU A 53 1.33 20.81 -7.59
C LEU A 53 0.09 21.28 -8.35
N LYS A 54 -0.46 22.45 -8.00
CA LYS A 54 -1.61 23.04 -8.70
C LYS A 54 -1.26 23.48 -10.13
N GLU A 55 -0.07 24.01 -10.35
CA GLU A 55 0.39 24.40 -11.68
C GLU A 55 0.64 23.20 -12.58
N HIS A 56 1.22 22.13 -12.04
CA HIS A 56 1.52 20.91 -12.79
C HIS A 56 0.27 20.18 -13.27
N PHE A 57 -0.78 20.14 -12.44
CA PHE A 57 -2.04 19.45 -12.77
C PHE A 57 -3.17 20.42 -13.19
N LYS A 58 -2.86 21.67 -13.58
CA LYS A 58 -3.85 22.72 -13.88
C LYS A 58 -4.91 22.32 -14.91
N ASP A 59 -4.54 21.46 -15.85
CA ASP A 59 -5.39 21.00 -16.95
C ASP A 59 -6.20 19.73 -16.59
N GLU A 60 -5.97 19.16 -15.41
CA GLU A 60 -6.63 17.96 -14.93
C GLU A 60 -7.94 18.29 -14.20
N ARG A 61 -9.01 17.51 -14.49
CA ARG A 61 -10.34 17.74 -13.90
C ARG A 61 -10.35 17.58 -12.38
N PHE A 62 -9.48 16.72 -11.83
CA PHE A 62 -9.43 16.41 -10.41
C PHE A 62 -8.86 17.57 -9.56
N ILE A 63 -8.21 18.57 -10.16
CA ILE A 63 -7.68 19.72 -9.39
C ILE A 63 -8.78 20.47 -8.64
N LYS A 64 -9.99 20.53 -9.19
CA LYS A 64 -11.15 21.15 -8.52
C LYS A 64 -11.49 20.48 -7.19
N HIS A 65 -11.15 19.19 -7.06
CA HIS A 65 -11.37 18.38 -5.86
C HIS A 65 -10.05 17.95 -5.20
N LEU A 66 -8.96 18.67 -5.45
CA LEU A 66 -7.62 18.32 -4.96
C LEU A 66 -7.56 18.06 -3.43
N PRO A 67 -8.23 18.84 -2.56
CA PRO A 67 -8.24 18.53 -1.12
C PRO A 67 -8.89 17.17 -0.81
N SER A 68 -9.94 16.81 -1.55
CA SER A 68 -10.62 15.52 -1.40
C SER A 68 -9.71 14.37 -1.88
N GLU A 69 -9.08 14.54 -3.04
CA GLU A 69 -8.13 13.56 -3.59
C GLU A 69 -6.93 13.32 -2.68
N LYS A 70 -6.38 14.38 -2.07
CA LYS A 70 -5.30 14.27 -1.07
C LYS A 70 -5.74 13.45 0.16
N ASN A 71 -6.93 13.73 0.69
CA ASN A 71 -7.48 12.99 1.82
C ASN A 71 -7.77 11.53 1.45
N HIS A 72 -8.23 11.28 0.24
CA HIS A 72 -8.44 9.94 -0.29
C HIS A 72 -7.11 9.18 -0.40
N LEU A 73 -6.10 9.80 -1.00
CA LEU A 73 -4.74 9.24 -1.10
C LEU A 73 -4.16 8.92 0.28
N TYR A 74 -4.28 9.82 1.25
CA TYR A 74 -3.84 9.58 2.64
C TYR A 74 -4.47 8.31 3.23
N LYS A 75 -5.80 8.17 3.10
CA LYS A 75 -6.53 6.99 3.58
C LYS A 75 -6.10 5.71 2.85
N LEU A 76 -5.86 5.78 1.54
CA LEU A 76 -5.40 4.66 0.74
C LEU A 76 -3.99 4.20 1.16
N ILE A 77 -3.06 5.13 1.37
CA ILE A 77 -1.71 4.82 1.84
C ILE A 77 -1.80 4.10 3.19
N LEU A 78 -2.55 4.64 4.16
CA LEU A 78 -2.71 3.99 5.46
C LEU A 78 -3.37 2.61 5.36
N LYS A 79 -4.36 2.43 4.47
CA LYS A 79 -4.98 1.12 4.22
C LYS A 79 -3.95 0.13 3.67
N SER A 80 -3.15 0.55 2.71
CA SER A 80 -2.12 -0.29 2.10
C SER A 80 -1.04 -0.67 3.11
N LEU A 81 -0.58 0.27 3.93
CA LEU A 81 0.37 -0.01 5.02
C LEU A 81 -0.20 -1.01 6.03
N ARG A 82 -1.46 -0.86 6.44
CA ARG A 82 -2.11 -1.86 7.32
C ARG A 82 -2.14 -3.25 6.69
N GLN A 83 -2.36 -3.36 5.39
CA GLN A 83 -2.29 -4.65 4.68
C GLN A 83 -0.86 -5.18 4.63
N PHE A 84 0.11 -4.33 4.28
CA PHE A 84 1.53 -4.69 4.21
C PHE A 84 2.07 -5.24 5.54
N TYR A 85 1.80 -4.53 6.65
CA TYR A 85 2.20 -4.97 7.98
C TYR A 85 1.32 -6.09 8.52
N GLY A 86 0.04 -6.13 8.13
CA GLY A 86 -0.86 -7.24 8.42
C GLY A 86 -0.32 -8.54 7.84
N GLU A 87 0.01 -8.57 6.55
CA GLU A 87 0.58 -9.74 5.87
C GLU A 87 1.94 -10.15 6.44
N GLN A 88 2.74 -9.20 6.91
CA GLN A 88 4.06 -9.47 7.51
C GLN A 88 4.04 -9.77 9.00
N SER A 89 2.88 -9.67 9.66
CA SER A 89 2.78 -10.06 11.06
C SER A 89 3.13 -11.55 11.20
N ALA A 90 4.02 -11.88 12.13
CA ALA A 90 4.42 -13.26 12.40
C ALA A 90 3.19 -14.17 12.64
N SER A 91 2.18 -13.66 13.34
CA SER A 91 0.92 -14.38 13.56
C SER A 91 0.18 -14.68 12.25
N ASN A 92 0.15 -13.74 11.30
CA ASN A 92 -0.49 -13.97 10.01
C ASN A 92 0.33 -14.92 9.12
N LEU A 93 1.66 -14.82 9.13
CA LEU A 93 2.52 -15.78 8.42
C LEU A 93 2.30 -17.20 8.94
N ILE A 94 2.30 -17.40 10.25
CA ILE A 94 2.03 -18.71 10.88
C ILE A 94 0.63 -19.20 10.52
N MET A 95 -0.38 -18.34 10.59
CA MET A 95 -1.77 -18.70 10.23
C MET A 95 -1.88 -19.13 8.76
N GLN A 96 -1.18 -18.45 7.84
CA GLN A 96 -1.14 -18.85 6.42
C GLN A 96 -0.46 -20.20 6.23
N GLU A 97 0.65 -20.45 6.92
CA GLU A 97 1.32 -21.75 6.89
C GLU A 97 0.42 -22.87 7.43
N ILE A 98 -0.33 -22.64 8.51
CA ILE A 98 -1.30 -23.60 9.06
C ILE A 98 -2.39 -23.93 8.02
N LYS A 99 -2.96 -22.92 7.37
CA LYS A 99 -3.97 -23.13 6.32
C LYS A 99 -3.41 -23.95 5.14
N ASN A 100 -2.17 -23.69 4.74
CA ASN A 100 -1.50 -24.48 3.71
C ASN A 100 -1.32 -25.95 4.13
N ILE A 101 -0.93 -26.19 5.39
CA ILE A 101 -0.81 -27.54 5.96
C ILE A 101 -2.15 -28.27 5.92
N GLU A 102 -3.24 -27.63 6.35
CA GLU A 102 -4.60 -28.22 6.33
C GLU A 102 -5.04 -28.59 4.91
N ILE A 103 -4.85 -27.70 3.93
CA ILE A 103 -5.19 -27.96 2.52
C ILE A 103 -4.42 -29.17 1.98
N LEU A 104 -3.10 -29.22 2.22
CA LEU A 104 -2.24 -30.30 1.75
C LEU A 104 -2.59 -31.63 2.43
N TYR A 105 -2.87 -31.58 3.73
CA TYR A 105 -3.28 -32.76 4.50
C TYR A 105 -4.60 -33.33 3.98
N ASN A 106 -5.61 -32.48 3.75
CA ASN A 106 -6.90 -32.89 3.18
C ASN A 106 -6.78 -33.43 1.74
N LYS A 107 -5.71 -33.09 1.02
CA LYS A 107 -5.38 -33.63 -0.31
C LYS A 107 -4.51 -34.89 -0.27
N ALA A 108 -4.26 -35.48 0.90
CA ALA A 108 -3.35 -36.61 1.11
C ALA A 108 -1.88 -36.36 0.72
N LEU A 109 -1.47 -35.10 0.56
CA LEU A 109 -0.10 -34.68 0.24
C LEU A 109 0.72 -34.51 1.54
N HIS A 110 0.87 -35.62 2.28
CA HIS A 110 1.43 -35.60 3.64
C HIS A 110 2.94 -35.30 3.69
N LYS A 111 3.69 -35.59 2.62
CA LYS A 111 5.12 -35.27 2.55
C LYS A 111 5.34 -33.77 2.38
N GLU A 112 4.48 -33.13 1.59
CA GLU A 112 4.46 -31.71 1.29
C GLU A 112 4.00 -30.94 2.52
N SER A 113 2.92 -31.37 3.18
CA SER A 113 2.42 -30.72 4.41
C SER A 113 3.48 -30.69 5.53
N ASN A 114 4.26 -31.76 5.68
CA ASN A 114 5.35 -31.83 6.64
C ASN A 114 6.48 -30.80 6.39
N LYS A 115 6.71 -30.39 5.13
CA LYS A 115 7.69 -29.34 4.82
C LYS A 115 7.23 -27.98 5.35
N PHE A 116 5.95 -27.64 5.14
CA PHE A 116 5.35 -26.40 5.67
C PHE A 116 5.27 -26.42 7.20
N LEU A 117 4.95 -27.57 7.81
CA LEU A 117 4.96 -27.73 9.27
C LEU A 117 6.33 -27.43 9.89
N LYS A 118 7.43 -27.88 9.28
CA LYS A 118 8.79 -27.57 9.75
C LYS A 118 9.14 -26.09 9.63
N ARG A 119 8.58 -25.38 8.64
CA ARG A 119 8.78 -23.93 8.46
C ARG A 119 7.98 -23.13 9.48
N ALA A 120 6.73 -23.52 9.73
CA ALA A 120 5.86 -22.85 10.70
C ALA A 120 6.34 -22.99 12.16
N LYS A 121 7.10 -24.04 12.48
CA LYS A 121 7.68 -24.27 13.82
C LYS A 121 8.95 -23.45 14.11
N LYS A 122 9.52 -22.81 13.10
CA LYS A 122 10.76 -22.03 13.20
C LYS A 122 10.45 -20.58 13.56
#